data_AF-A0A9P0KM23-F1
#
_entry.id   AF-A0A9P0KM23-F1
#
_cell.length_a   1.000
_cell.length_b   1.000
_cell.length_c   1.000
_cell.angle_alpha   90.00
_cell.angle_beta   90.00
_cell.angle_gamma   90.00
#
_symmetry.space_group_name_H-M   'P 1'
#
loop_
_entity.id
_entity.type
_entity.pdbx_description
1 polymer ?
#
loop_
_entity_poly.entity_id
_entity_poly.type
_entity_poly.pdbx_seq_one_letter_code
_entity_poly.pdbx_strand_id
1 'polypeptide(L)'
;MYYGSTEERRQFRIDLVKGMLADFDVILTTYTMVGSSPEERKMFRVTRIHYVIFDEAHMLKNMNTQRYENLIRINAKHRILLTGTPLQNNLLELMSLLIFVMPKIFAEKADDIKSLFQKNSKKQQDQDDSIPVFEREQIEQAKRIMKPFVLRRLKCDVLQDLPRKTDHIIHVPLASAQKEHYEQLVASYKNINEDGQNSYSGMSIMSDLRKLSNHPLLMRYHYDMDKMTEIAKLLAIDPGYKDTVEQYIIDDLTWMSDFEIHTLCKDFKRLSHFTLPDSLILDSGKFIQFDKMLPELKEKGHRVLIFSQYVIMLNIVEVYLTIRGYKFMRLDGSTAVSIRQDLINEFTEDSSYFIFLLSTRAGGLGINLTSADTVIIHDIDFNPYNDKQAEDRCHRMGQSRPVTVYRFVSQGTIEEGMLEMNKEKLKLEREITTDETDNPDTKSVVRLLSSALGIDSSKANILVSPKKKP
;
A
#
# COMPACT_ATOMS: atom_id res chain seq x y z
N MET A 1 0.01 26.19 4.92
CA MET A 1 -0.21 24.73 5.14
C MET A 1 -1.00 24.58 6.43
N TYR A 2 -2.03 23.74 6.47
CA TYR A 2 -2.81 23.46 7.67
C TYR A 2 -2.27 22.18 8.33
N TYR A 3 -1.33 22.36 9.24
CA TYR A 3 -0.65 21.29 9.98
C TYR A 3 -0.25 21.82 11.37
N GLY A 4 0.12 20.93 12.29
CA GLY A 4 0.64 21.30 13.61
C GLY A 4 -0.22 20.88 14.79
N SER A 5 0.15 21.41 15.96
CA SER A 5 -0.52 21.15 17.24
C SER A 5 -1.98 21.60 17.24
N THR A 6 -2.75 21.15 18.22
CA THR A 6 -4.14 21.60 18.41
C THR A 6 -4.25 23.11 18.60
N GLU A 7 -3.25 23.72 19.23
CA GLU A 7 -3.23 25.15 19.53
C GLU A 7 -2.89 25.99 18.29
N GLU A 8 -1.88 25.61 17.51
CA GLU A 8 -1.55 26.27 16.23
C GLU A 8 -2.75 26.22 15.27
N ARG A 9 -3.43 25.07 15.21
CA ARG A 9 -4.66 24.92 14.41
C ARG A 9 -5.81 25.76 14.94
N ARG A 10 -5.92 25.92 16.26
CA ARG A 10 -6.92 26.82 16.87
C ARG A 10 -6.68 28.26 16.46
N GLN A 11 -5.43 28.71 16.50
CA GLN A 11 -5.06 30.05 16.08
C GLN A 11 -5.41 30.27 14.60
N PHE A 12 -5.04 29.33 13.72
CA PHE A 12 -5.39 29.39 12.30
C PHE A 12 -6.91 29.51 12.06
N ARG A 13 -7.73 28.78 12.84
CA ARG A 13 -9.20 28.89 12.76
C ARG A 13 -9.70 30.27 13.16
N ILE A 14 -9.14 30.84 14.22
CA ILE A 14 -9.50 32.19 14.70
C ILE A 14 -9.16 33.21 13.62
N ASP A 15 -7.98 33.10 13.01
CA ASP A 15 -7.52 34.01 11.96
C ASP A 15 -8.38 33.89 10.69
N LEU A 16 -8.84 32.68 10.35
CA LEU A 16 -9.77 32.43 9.25
C LEU A 16 -11.12 33.10 9.48
N VAL A 17 -11.68 32.99 10.69
CA VAL A 17 -12.98 33.58 11.05
C VAL A 17 -12.92 35.09 11.13
N LYS A 18 -11.80 35.64 11.64
CA LYS A 18 -11.58 37.09 11.74
C LYS A 18 -11.31 37.76 10.40
N GLY A 19 -11.26 37.01 9.30
CA GLY A 19 -10.94 37.54 7.97
C GLY A 19 -9.51 38.07 7.86
N MET A 20 -8.63 37.75 8.82
CA MET A 20 -7.21 38.13 8.79
C MET A 20 -6.39 37.25 7.83
N LEU A 21 -6.97 36.14 7.37
CA LEU A 21 -6.40 35.27 6.33
C LEU A 21 -6.91 35.63 4.92
N ALA A 22 -7.14 36.92 4.65
CA ALA A 22 -7.54 37.40 3.31
C ALA A 22 -6.49 37.12 2.22
N ASP A 23 -5.26 36.76 2.61
CA ASP A 23 -4.10 36.60 1.71
C ASP A 23 -3.79 35.15 1.31
N PHE A 24 -4.67 34.16 1.59
CA PHE A 24 -4.41 32.76 1.25
C PHE A 24 -5.34 32.23 0.16
N ASP A 25 -4.78 31.95 -1.02
CA ASP A 25 -5.50 31.35 -2.14
C ASP A 25 -5.67 29.82 -2.01
N VAL A 26 -4.73 29.15 -1.32
CA VAL A 26 -4.63 27.68 -1.29
C VAL A 26 -4.40 27.16 0.13
N ILE A 27 -5.22 26.20 0.55
CA ILE A 27 -5.06 25.46 1.80
C ILE A 27 -4.58 24.04 1.48
N LEU A 28 -3.35 23.72 1.87
CA LEU A 28 -2.80 22.36 1.84
C LEU A 28 -3.01 21.68 3.20
N THR A 29 -3.67 20.52 3.20
CA THR A 29 -3.97 19.73 4.42
C THR A 29 -4.00 18.23 4.09
N THR A 30 -4.07 17.37 5.10
CA THR A 30 -4.16 15.90 4.93
C THR A 30 -5.55 15.38 5.27
N TYR A 31 -5.87 14.15 4.83
CA TYR A 31 -7.16 13.51 5.11
C TYR A 31 -7.43 13.33 6.60
N THR A 32 -6.39 13.05 7.39
CA THR A 32 -6.53 12.88 8.84
C THR A 32 -6.82 14.20 9.54
N MET A 33 -6.21 15.31 9.10
CA MET A 33 -6.40 16.63 9.70
C MET A 33 -7.81 17.18 9.50
N VAL A 34 -8.44 16.92 8.35
CA VAL A 34 -9.81 17.38 8.09
C VAL A 34 -10.82 16.66 9.02
N GLY A 35 -10.55 15.39 9.34
CA GLY A 35 -11.42 14.57 10.19
C GLY A 35 -11.13 14.64 11.70
N SER A 36 -10.00 15.24 12.11
CA SER A 36 -9.42 15.02 13.45
C SER A 36 -10.29 15.50 14.60
N SER A 37 -10.89 16.69 14.51
CA SER A 37 -11.75 17.24 15.57
C SER A 37 -13.10 17.71 15.02
N PRO A 38 -14.14 17.81 15.87
CA PRO A 38 -15.40 18.43 15.51
C PRO A 38 -15.25 19.85 14.96
N GLU A 39 -14.28 20.62 15.45
CA GLU A 39 -14.00 21.99 15.04
C GLU A 39 -13.51 22.05 13.59
N GLU A 40 -12.60 21.17 13.18
CA GLU A 40 -12.16 21.09 11.77
C GLU A 40 -13.30 20.67 10.85
N ARG A 41 -14.08 19.66 11.25
CA ARG A 41 -15.24 19.21 10.47
C ARG A 41 -16.29 20.30 10.30
N LYS A 42 -16.43 21.18 11.30
CA LYS A 42 -17.32 22.35 11.22
C LYS A 42 -16.72 23.42 10.31
N MET A 43 -15.44 23.73 10.47
CA MET A 43 -14.73 24.72 9.64
C MET A 43 -14.89 24.41 8.15
N PHE A 44 -14.47 23.22 7.70
CA PHE A 44 -14.52 22.84 6.28
C PHE A 44 -15.94 22.66 5.72
N ARG A 45 -16.96 22.59 6.58
CA ARG A 45 -18.38 22.56 6.18
C ARG A 45 -18.96 23.96 6.00
N VAL A 46 -18.50 24.93 6.79
CA VAL A 46 -18.99 26.31 6.73
C VAL A 46 -18.22 27.10 5.68
N THR A 47 -16.90 26.93 5.62
CA THR A 47 -16.03 27.64 4.67
C THR A 47 -16.35 27.22 3.24
N ARG A 48 -16.72 28.19 2.39
CA ARG A 48 -17.02 27.96 0.99
C ARG A 48 -15.73 27.85 0.18
N ILE A 49 -15.49 26.69 -0.41
CA ILE A 49 -14.29 26.41 -1.21
C ILE A 49 -14.67 26.28 -2.69
N HIS A 50 -13.84 26.85 -3.58
CA HIS A 50 -14.10 26.78 -5.01
C HIS A 50 -13.72 25.41 -5.59
N TYR A 51 -12.50 24.94 -5.31
CA TYR A 51 -11.97 23.64 -5.72
C TYR A 51 -11.43 22.87 -4.52
N VAL A 52 -11.75 21.57 -4.45
CA VAL A 52 -11.04 20.64 -3.57
C VAL A 52 -10.44 19.52 -4.42
N ILE A 53 -9.15 19.30 -4.23
CA ILE A 53 -8.37 18.30 -4.93
C ILE A 53 -8.00 17.22 -3.91
N PHE A 54 -8.35 15.99 -4.22
CA PHE A 54 -8.08 14.81 -3.40
C PHE A 54 -7.03 13.97 -4.12
N ASP A 55 -5.83 13.92 -3.56
CA ASP A 55 -4.75 13.08 -4.08
C ASP A 55 -4.79 11.68 -3.49
N GLU A 56 -4.34 10.67 -4.23
CA GLU A 56 -4.45 9.26 -3.84
C GLU A 56 -5.89 8.85 -3.45
N ALA A 57 -6.85 9.15 -4.34
CA ALA A 57 -8.27 8.94 -4.13
C ALA A 57 -8.67 7.47 -3.87
N HIS A 58 -7.78 6.50 -4.06
CA HIS A 58 -7.95 5.13 -3.59
C HIS A 58 -8.23 5.05 -2.07
N MET A 59 -7.86 6.07 -1.30
CA MET A 59 -8.23 6.23 0.11
C MET A 59 -9.72 6.49 0.38
N LEU A 60 -10.51 6.79 -0.66
CA LEU A 60 -11.95 7.09 -0.63
C LEU A 60 -12.80 5.97 -1.26
N LYS A 61 -12.21 4.79 -1.46
CA LYS A 61 -12.85 3.64 -2.12
C LYS A 61 -14.05 3.03 -1.38
N ASN A 62 -14.19 3.30 -0.08
CA ASN A 62 -15.27 2.76 0.75
C ASN A 62 -16.11 3.89 1.37
N MET A 63 -17.38 3.94 0.95
CA MET A 63 -18.38 4.93 1.40
C MET A 63 -18.71 4.83 2.89
N ASN A 64 -18.56 3.64 3.48
CA ASN A 64 -18.90 3.38 4.88
C ASN A 64 -17.81 3.86 5.85
N THR A 65 -16.72 4.45 5.34
CA THR A 65 -15.63 4.92 6.19
C THR A 65 -15.95 6.29 6.77
N GLN A 66 -15.60 6.51 8.04
CA GLN A 66 -15.69 7.83 8.69
C GLN A 66 -14.96 8.92 7.89
N ARG A 67 -13.84 8.53 7.24
CA ARG A 67 -13.09 9.41 6.34
C ARG A 67 -13.96 9.89 5.18
N TYR A 68 -14.64 8.97 4.49
CA TYR A 68 -15.53 9.31 3.38
C TYR A 68 -16.65 10.25 3.84
N GLU A 69 -17.32 9.93 4.96
CA GLU A 69 -18.41 10.75 5.51
C GLU A 69 -17.97 12.17 5.89
N ASN A 70 -16.76 12.32 6.41
CA ASN A 70 -16.23 13.63 6.80
C ASN A 70 -15.84 14.45 5.57
N LEU A 71 -15.18 13.85 4.58
CA LEU A 71 -14.68 14.55 3.40
C LEU A 71 -15.79 14.88 2.40
N ILE A 72 -16.84 14.07 2.29
CA ILE A 72 -17.97 14.36 1.41
C ILE A 72 -18.77 15.59 1.87
N ARG A 73 -18.67 15.97 3.16
CA ARG A 73 -19.36 17.14 3.75
C ARG A 73 -18.62 18.46 3.56
N ILE A 74 -17.44 18.45 2.94
CA ILE A 74 -16.71 19.68 2.63
C ILE A 74 -17.53 20.54 1.65
N ASN A 75 -17.70 21.82 1.98
CA ASN A 75 -18.47 22.77 1.17
C ASN A 75 -17.64 23.26 -0.03
N ALA A 76 -17.61 22.44 -1.09
CA ALA A 76 -16.84 22.69 -2.30
C ALA A 76 -17.74 22.79 -3.55
N LYS A 77 -17.47 23.76 -4.44
CA LYS A 77 -18.17 23.88 -5.73
C LYS A 77 -17.71 22.82 -6.74
N HIS A 78 -16.40 22.58 -6.80
CA HIS A 78 -15.78 21.63 -7.72
C HIS A 78 -14.89 20.65 -6.94
N ARG A 79 -14.91 19.38 -7.35
CA ARG A 79 -14.14 18.29 -6.74
C ARG A 79 -13.34 17.57 -7.81
N ILE A 80 -12.06 17.36 -7.54
CA ILE A 80 -11.15 16.64 -8.43
C ILE A 80 -10.55 15.50 -7.62
N LEU A 81 -10.57 14.29 -8.19
CA LEU A 81 -9.92 13.12 -7.64
C LEU A 81 -8.70 12.80 -8.51
N LEU A 82 -7.54 12.63 -7.87
CA LEU A 82 -6.31 12.15 -8.49
C LEU A 82 -6.00 10.80 -7.86
N THR A 83 -5.61 9.81 -8.67
CA THR A 83 -5.22 8.48 -8.17
C THR A 83 -4.11 7.92 -9.04
N GLY A 84 -3.06 7.42 -8.41
CA GLY A 84 -1.98 6.71 -9.11
C GLY A 84 -2.35 5.26 -9.42
N THR A 85 -3.30 4.66 -8.68
CA THR A 85 -3.80 3.32 -8.98
C THR A 85 -5.02 3.38 -9.88
N PRO A 86 -5.09 2.58 -10.95
CA PRO A 86 -6.34 2.36 -11.67
C PRO A 86 -7.38 1.81 -10.69
N LEU A 87 -8.62 2.23 -10.91
CA LEU A 87 -9.76 1.93 -10.04
C LEU A 87 -9.84 0.42 -9.82
N GLN A 88 -9.71 -0.03 -8.57
CA GLN A 88 -9.63 -1.45 -8.26
C GLN A 88 -10.97 -2.07 -8.67
N ASN A 89 -10.92 -3.28 -9.25
CA ASN A 89 -11.98 -3.97 -10.01
C ASN A 89 -13.34 -4.20 -9.29
N ASN A 90 -13.60 -3.53 -8.18
CA ASN A 90 -14.88 -3.51 -7.50
C ASN A 90 -15.71 -2.31 -7.98
N LEU A 91 -16.79 -2.60 -8.71
CA LEU A 91 -17.76 -1.60 -9.21
C LEU A 91 -18.29 -0.70 -8.08
N LEU A 92 -18.30 -1.17 -6.82
CA LEU A 92 -18.65 -0.35 -5.66
C LEU A 92 -17.64 0.75 -5.34
N GLU A 93 -16.34 0.51 -5.53
CA GLU A 93 -15.30 1.55 -5.36
C GLU A 93 -15.40 2.61 -6.44
N LEU A 94 -15.75 2.15 -7.65
CA LEU A 94 -15.98 3.00 -8.79
C LEU A 94 -17.15 3.96 -8.56
N MET A 95 -18.26 3.42 -8.05
CA MET A 95 -19.42 4.20 -7.63
C MET A 95 -19.10 5.15 -6.49
N SER A 96 -18.34 4.70 -5.48
CA SER A 96 -18.01 5.54 -4.32
C SER A 96 -17.30 6.81 -4.76
N LEU A 97 -16.36 6.69 -5.71
CA LEU A 97 -15.60 7.81 -6.24
C LEU A 97 -16.48 8.71 -7.13
N LEU A 98 -17.38 8.13 -7.94
CA LEU A 98 -18.31 8.91 -8.76
C LEU A 98 -19.29 9.74 -7.92
N ILE A 99 -19.90 9.12 -6.91
CA ILE A 99 -20.78 9.79 -5.95
C ILE A 99 -20.02 10.89 -5.21
N PHE A 100 -18.75 10.65 -4.90
CA PHE A 100 -17.93 11.63 -4.20
C PHE A 100 -17.60 12.88 -5.05
N VAL A 101 -17.35 12.71 -6.35
CA VAL A 101 -17.12 13.83 -7.29
C VAL A 101 -18.42 14.61 -7.53
N MET A 102 -19.53 13.92 -7.74
CA MET A 102 -20.81 14.51 -8.13
C MET A 102 -21.97 14.08 -7.23
N PRO A 103 -21.96 14.47 -5.93
CA PRO A 103 -22.96 14.00 -4.98
C PRO A 103 -24.38 14.43 -5.37
N LYS A 104 -24.56 15.60 -5.97
CA LYS A 104 -25.89 16.10 -6.38
C LYS A 104 -26.55 15.30 -7.50
N ILE A 105 -25.78 14.61 -8.34
CA ILE A 105 -26.33 13.83 -9.46
C ILE A 105 -26.62 12.39 -9.04
N PHE A 106 -25.74 11.82 -8.22
CA PHE A 106 -25.74 10.38 -7.95
C PHE A 106 -26.19 10.00 -6.53
N ALA A 107 -26.31 10.93 -5.58
CA ALA A 107 -26.74 10.59 -4.22
C ALA A 107 -28.18 10.06 -4.14
N GLU A 108 -29.11 10.62 -4.94
CA GLU A 108 -30.51 10.16 -4.96
C GLU A 108 -30.68 8.77 -5.58
N LYS A 109 -29.72 8.34 -6.42
CA LYS A 109 -29.74 7.04 -7.09
C LYS A 109 -28.68 6.08 -6.55
N ALA A 110 -28.06 6.42 -5.42
CA ALA A 110 -26.97 5.64 -4.87
C ALA A 110 -27.42 4.21 -4.55
N ASP A 111 -28.63 4.03 -4.02
CA ASP A 111 -29.20 2.72 -3.70
C ASP A 111 -29.62 1.94 -4.95
N ASP A 112 -30.19 2.60 -5.95
CA ASP A 112 -30.53 1.98 -7.24
C ASP A 112 -29.27 1.46 -7.94
N ILE A 113 -28.25 2.31 -8.03
CA ILE A 113 -26.95 1.99 -8.62
C ILE A 113 -26.29 0.86 -7.80
N LYS A 114 -26.30 0.95 -6.47
CA LYS A 114 -25.79 -0.11 -5.59
C LYS A 114 -26.52 -1.43 -5.79
N SER A 115 -27.83 -1.42 -6.02
CA SER A 115 -28.61 -2.63 -6.31
C SER A 115 -28.30 -3.24 -7.68
N LEU A 116 -27.96 -2.42 -8.68
CA LEU A 116 -27.50 -2.87 -10.00
C LEU A 116 -26.16 -3.60 -9.91
N PHE A 117 -25.29 -3.21 -8.95
CA PHE A 117 -23.94 -3.75 -8.80
C PHE A 117 -23.75 -4.76 -7.65
N GLN A 118 -24.67 -4.84 -6.67
CA GLN A 118 -24.59 -5.80 -5.54
C GLN A 118 -25.22 -7.17 -5.83
N LYS A 119 -26.04 -7.30 -6.88
CA LYS A 119 -26.87 -8.50 -7.09
C LYS A 119 -26.10 -9.80 -7.38
N ASN A 120 -24.77 -9.80 -7.55
CA ASN A 120 -24.06 -10.94 -8.14
C ASN A 120 -22.98 -11.62 -7.27
N SER A 121 -22.86 -11.33 -5.97
CA SER A 121 -21.88 -12.05 -5.12
C SER A 121 -22.36 -13.42 -4.59
N LYS A 122 -23.56 -13.90 -4.97
CA LYS A 122 -24.06 -15.22 -4.56
C LYS A 122 -24.14 -16.19 -5.75
N LYS A 123 -23.07 -16.98 -5.89
CA LYS A 123 -22.95 -18.35 -6.43
C LYS A 123 -24.00 -18.81 -7.46
N GLN A 124 -23.51 -19.11 -8.67
CA GLN A 124 -23.68 -20.46 -9.22
C GLN A 124 -22.29 -21.07 -9.45
N GLN A 125 -22.09 -22.25 -8.86
CA GLN A 125 -20.97 -23.14 -9.13
C GLN A 125 -21.17 -23.67 -10.54
N ASP A 126 -20.39 -23.22 -11.51
CA ASP A 126 -20.09 -24.02 -12.70
C ASP A 126 -18.67 -23.71 -13.19
N GLN A 127 -18.02 -24.78 -13.62
CA GLN A 127 -16.58 -25.00 -13.80
C GLN A 127 -15.95 -24.28 -15.01
N ASP A 128 -16.22 -23.00 -15.21
CA ASP A 128 -15.53 -22.24 -16.26
C ASP A 128 -15.00 -20.92 -15.71
N ASP A 129 -13.67 -20.74 -15.80
CA ASP A 129 -12.89 -19.55 -15.37
C ASP A 129 -13.20 -18.28 -16.19
N SER A 130 -14.36 -18.23 -16.84
CA SER A 130 -14.81 -17.08 -17.62
C SER A 130 -15.85 -16.28 -16.83
N ILE A 131 -15.58 -14.99 -16.66
CA ILE A 131 -16.55 -14.02 -16.15
C ILE A 131 -17.84 -14.16 -16.99
N PRO A 132 -19.01 -14.42 -16.40
CA PRO A 132 -20.26 -14.55 -17.13
C PRO A 132 -20.47 -13.37 -18.08
N VAL A 133 -20.89 -13.63 -19.32
CA VAL A 133 -21.07 -12.61 -20.38
C VAL A 133 -21.88 -11.40 -19.89
N PHE A 134 -22.87 -11.65 -19.03
CA PHE A 134 -23.68 -10.62 -18.40
C PHE A 134 -22.91 -9.66 -17.48
N GLU A 135 -21.92 -10.15 -16.72
CA GLU A 135 -21.08 -9.31 -15.87
C GLU A 135 -20.13 -8.44 -16.71
N ARG A 136 -19.62 -8.98 -17.83
CA ARG A 136 -18.83 -8.20 -18.79
C ARG A 136 -19.64 -7.04 -19.37
N GLU A 137 -20.88 -7.28 -19.78
CA GLU A 137 -21.77 -6.24 -20.31
C GLU A 137 -22.08 -5.14 -19.27
N GLN A 138 -22.34 -5.49 -18.01
CA GLN A 138 -22.56 -4.50 -16.94
C GLN A 138 -21.32 -3.66 -16.64
N ILE A 139 -20.15 -4.29 -16.61
CA ILE A 139 -18.86 -3.60 -16.44
C ILE A 139 -18.62 -2.64 -17.62
N GLU A 140 -18.92 -3.06 -18.84
CA GLU A 140 -18.78 -2.23 -20.02
C GLU A 140 -19.74 -1.03 -20.01
N GLN A 141 -20.99 -1.23 -19.61
CA GLN A 141 -21.97 -0.17 -19.43
C GLN A 141 -21.52 0.85 -18.37
N ALA A 142 -21.03 0.38 -17.23
CA ALA A 142 -20.47 1.24 -16.18
C ALA A 142 -19.31 2.09 -16.71
N LYS A 143 -18.39 1.49 -17.47
CA LYS A 143 -17.27 2.21 -18.10
C LYS A 143 -17.72 3.26 -19.10
N ARG A 144 -18.74 2.99 -19.93
CA ARG A 144 -19.26 3.98 -20.89
C ARG A 144 -19.81 5.21 -20.19
N ILE A 145 -20.50 5.02 -19.06
CA ILE A 145 -20.98 6.13 -18.21
C ILE A 145 -19.80 6.93 -17.64
N MET A 146 -18.69 6.26 -17.33
CA MET A 146 -17.53 6.87 -16.69
C MET A 146 -16.51 7.52 -17.60
N LYS A 147 -16.41 7.07 -18.86
CA LYS A 147 -15.45 7.57 -19.85
C LYS A 147 -15.37 9.11 -19.90
N PRO A 148 -16.47 9.89 -19.84
CA PRO A 148 -16.37 11.36 -19.83
C PRO A 148 -15.84 11.95 -18.51
N PHE A 149 -15.87 11.20 -17.40
CA PHE A 149 -15.46 11.66 -16.07
C PHE A 149 -14.04 11.22 -15.66
N VAL A 150 -13.44 10.29 -16.41
CA VAL A 150 -12.10 9.75 -16.13
C VAL A 150 -11.16 10.13 -17.28
N LEU A 151 -10.03 10.73 -16.93
CA LEU A 151 -8.94 10.97 -17.86
C LEU A 151 -7.75 10.09 -17.45
N ARG A 152 -7.39 9.12 -18.29
CA ARG A 152 -6.23 8.23 -18.10
C ARG A 152 -5.29 8.37 -19.30
N ARG A 153 -3.99 8.36 -19.05
CA ARG A 153 -2.92 8.29 -20.06
C ARG A 153 -1.83 7.33 -19.58
N LEU A 154 -1.18 6.62 -20.49
CA LEU A 154 -0.06 5.75 -20.14
C LEU A 154 1.26 6.53 -20.19
N LYS A 155 2.27 6.06 -19.44
CA LYS A 155 3.60 6.68 -19.42
C LYS A 155 4.23 6.68 -20.81
N CYS A 156 4.05 5.62 -21.59
CA CYS A 156 4.53 5.54 -22.97
C CYS A 156 3.92 6.59 -23.90
N ASP A 157 2.69 7.04 -23.62
CA ASP A 157 1.98 8.01 -24.46
C ASP A 157 2.45 9.44 -24.20
N VAL A 158 3.00 9.70 -23.01
CA VAL A 158 3.32 11.04 -22.52
C VAL A 158 4.82 11.27 -22.39
N LEU A 159 5.59 10.23 -22.04
CA LEU A 159 7.00 10.32 -21.69
C LEU A 159 7.83 9.46 -22.65
N GLN A 160 8.18 10.03 -23.80
CA GLN A 160 8.97 9.34 -24.82
C GLN A 160 10.43 9.16 -24.41
N ASP A 161 10.96 10.04 -23.55
CA ASP A 161 12.35 10.03 -23.09
C ASP A 161 12.60 9.14 -21.86
N LEU A 162 11.55 8.47 -21.34
CA LEU A 162 11.68 7.64 -20.14
C LEU A 162 12.42 6.33 -20.50
N PRO A 163 13.49 5.97 -19.79
CA PRO A 163 14.27 4.79 -20.13
C PRO A 163 13.46 3.51 -19.89
N ARG A 164 13.90 2.41 -20.50
CA ARG A 164 13.20 1.12 -20.42
C ARG A 164 13.13 0.61 -18.97
N LYS A 165 12.00 -0.01 -18.64
CA LYS A 165 11.81 -0.77 -17.39
C LYS A 165 11.77 -2.26 -17.69
N THR A 166 12.57 -3.05 -17.00
CA THR A 166 12.57 -4.52 -17.07
C THR A 166 12.08 -5.10 -15.74
N ASP A 167 11.24 -6.13 -15.79
CA ASP A 167 10.71 -6.83 -14.61
C ASP A 167 11.18 -8.29 -14.64
N HIS A 168 11.82 -8.72 -13.56
CA HIS A 168 12.31 -10.08 -13.36
C HIS A 168 11.70 -10.68 -12.10
N ILE A 169 10.98 -11.79 -12.27
CA ILE A 169 10.50 -12.60 -11.16
C ILE A 169 11.58 -13.62 -10.83
N ILE A 170 12.13 -13.55 -9.62
CA ILE A 170 13.16 -14.45 -9.12
C ILE A 170 12.49 -15.42 -8.15
N HIS A 171 12.35 -16.67 -8.59
CA HIS A 171 11.89 -17.76 -7.75
C HIS A 171 13.04 -18.22 -6.85
N VAL A 172 12.92 -18.01 -5.55
CA VAL A 172 13.97 -18.26 -4.56
C VAL A 172 13.66 -19.54 -3.78
N PRO A 173 14.53 -20.56 -3.78
CA PRO A 173 14.33 -21.74 -2.95
C PRO A 173 14.49 -21.37 -1.46
N LEU A 174 13.70 -22.00 -0.60
CA LEU A 174 13.86 -21.87 0.85
C LEU A 174 15.18 -22.50 1.33
N ALA A 175 15.77 -21.95 2.40
CA ALA A 175 16.88 -22.59 3.09
C ALA A 175 16.43 -23.94 3.72
N SER A 176 17.35 -24.87 3.96
CA SER A 176 17.00 -26.22 4.40
C SER A 176 16.20 -26.23 5.72
N ALA A 177 16.67 -25.50 6.74
CA ALA A 177 15.96 -25.38 8.01
C ALA A 177 14.62 -24.62 7.86
N GLN A 178 14.62 -23.53 7.08
CA GLN A 178 13.42 -22.75 6.77
C GLN A 178 12.33 -23.61 6.11
N LYS A 179 12.72 -24.50 5.18
CA LYS A 179 11.81 -25.41 4.48
C LYS A 179 11.18 -26.41 5.43
N GLU A 180 11.97 -27.01 6.32
CA GLU A 180 11.46 -27.95 7.32
C GLU A 180 10.41 -27.29 8.23
N HIS A 181 10.71 -26.10 8.75
CA HIS A 181 9.76 -25.34 9.56
C HIS A 181 8.48 -24.98 8.78
N TYR A 182 8.61 -24.67 7.48
CA TYR A 182 7.47 -24.34 6.64
C TYR A 182 6.56 -25.55 6.41
N GLU A 183 7.12 -26.71 6.10
CA GLU A 183 6.38 -27.96 5.92
C GLU A 183 5.68 -28.40 7.22
N GLN A 184 6.35 -28.28 8.37
CA GLN A 184 5.77 -28.54 9.68
C GLN A 184 4.59 -27.61 9.99
N LEU A 185 4.72 -26.31 9.69
CA LEU A 185 3.65 -25.33 9.90
C LEU A 185 2.45 -25.59 8.98
N VAL A 186 2.68 -25.97 7.73
CA VAL A 186 1.60 -26.36 6.81
C VAL A 186 0.90 -27.63 7.29
N ALA A 187 1.63 -28.61 7.80
CA ALA A 187 1.06 -29.84 8.34
C ALA A 187 0.20 -29.57 9.59
N SER A 188 0.64 -28.69 10.50
CA SER A 188 -0.13 -28.34 11.70
C SER A 188 -1.47 -27.70 11.35
N TYR A 189 -1.50 -26.76 10.40
CA TYR A 189 -2.76 -26.13 9.96
C TYR A 189 -3.67 -27.08 9.18
N LYS A 190 -3.13 -28.06 8.46
CA LYS A 190 -3.94 -29.11 7.82
C LYS A 190 -4.68 -29.95 8.85
N ASN A 191 -3.98 -30.39 9.90
CA ASN A 191 -4.57 -31.22 10.96
C ASN A 191 -5.62 -30.45 11.79
N ILE A 192 -5.39 -29.16 12.06
CA ILE A 192 -6.36 -28.32 12.80
C ILE A 192 -7.72 -28.20 12.08
N ASN A 193 -7.73 -28.18 10.75
CA ASN A 193 -8.97 -28.09 9.97
C ASN A 193 -9.82 -29.37 10.05
N GLU A 194 -9.23 -30.53 10.39
CA GLU A 194 -9.93 -31.80 10.53
C GLU A 194 -10.63 -31.92 11.90
N ASP A 195 -10.04 -31.36 12.95
CA ASP A 195 -10.55 -31.46 14.33
C ASP A 195 -11.62 -30.42 14.70
N GLY A 196 -11.91 -29.45 13.83
CA GLY A 196 -13.10 -28.57 13.91
C GLY A 196 -13.25 -27.68 15.15
N GLN A 197 -12.31 -27.70 16.11
CA GLN A 197 -12.46 -27.06 17.42
C GLN A 197 -11.74 -25.73 17.60
N ASN A 198 -10.85 -25.31 16.69
CA ASN A 198 -10.19 -24.00 16.75
C ASN A 198 -10.24 -23.27 15.41
N SER A 199 -11.05 -22.22 15.31
CA SER A 199 -11.12 -21.35 14.14
C SER A 199 -9.97 -20.34 14.16
N TYR A 200 -8.76 -20.79 13.81
CA TYR A 200 -7.74 -19.83 13.39
C TYR A 200 -8.29 -19.01 12.22
N SER A 201 -8.23 -17.69 12.33
CA SER A 201 -8.57 -16.82 11.21
C SER A 201 -7.63 -17.15 10.04
N GLY A 202 -8.18 -17.40 8.85
CA GLY A 202 -7.38 -17.64 7.65
C GLY A 202 -6.36 -16.52 7.38
N MET A 203 -6.64 -15.29 7.85
CA MET A 203 -5.69 -14.17 7.80
C MET A 203 -4.44 -14.39 8.67
N SER A 204 -4.59 -15.03 9.83
CA SER A 204 -3.47 -15.37 10.72
C SER A 204 -2.57 -16.41 10.07
N ILE A 205 -3.17 -17.49 9.54
CA ILE A 205 -2.47 -18.55 8.83
C ILE A 205 -1.66 -17.97 7.66
N MET A 206 -2.30 -17.12 6.84
CA MET A 206 -1.63 -16.45 5.72
C MET A 206 -0.49 -15.55 6.19
N SER A 207 -0.65 -14.85 7.31
CA SER A 207 0.40 -14.01 7.88
C SER A 207 1.60 -14.85 8.32
N ASP A 208 1.39 -15.96 9.00
CA ASP A 208 2.46 -16.82 9.52
C ASP A 208 3.21 -17.53 8.39
N LEU A 209 2.50 -18.04 7.39
CA LEU A 209 3.11 -18.60 6.18
C LEU A 209 3.95 -17.55 5.43
N ARG A 210 3.48 -16.30 5.34
CA ARG A 210 4.24 -15.22 4.69
C ARG A 210 5.48 -14.82 5.48
N LYS A 211 5.37 -14.70 6.81
CA LYS A 211 6.53 -14.44 7.69
C LYS A 211 7.60 -15.49 7.47
N LEU A 212 7.23 -16.77 7.51
CA LEU A 212 8.18 -17.86 7.35
C LEU A 212 8.74 -17.97 5.93
N SER A 213 7.95 -17.61 4.91
CA SER A 213 8.43 -17.51 3.52
C SER A 213 9.49 -16.41 3.33
N ASN A 214 9.43 -15.36 4.16
CA ASN A 214 10.41 -14.28 4.19
C ASN A 214 11.66 -14.63 4.99
N HIS A 215 11.50 -14.97 6.28
CA HIS A 215 12.62 -15.24 7.17
C HIS A 215 12.18 -16.07 8.40
N PRO A 216 12.92 -17.12 8.82
CA PRO A 216 12.60 -17.92 9.99
C PRO A 216 12.46 -17.12 11.30
N LEU A 217 13.36 -16.15 11.52
CA LEU A 217 13.37 -15.31 12.73
C LEU A 217 12.16 -14.38 12.91
N LEU A 218 11.25 -14.30 11.94
CA LEU A 218 9.96 -13.62 12.11
C LEU A 218 8.94 -14.46 12.90
N MET A 219 9.27 -15.73 13.13
CA MET A 219 8.54 -16.68 13.97
C MET A 219 9.38 -17.00 15.22
N ARG A 220 8.83 -17.82 16.10
CA ARG A 220 9.47 -18.22 17.36
C ARG A 220 9.88 -19.69 17.32
N TYR A 221 11.17 -19.96 17.17
CA TYR A 221 11.76 -21.30 17.11
C TYR A 221 12.97 -21.47 18.04
N HIS A 222 13.72 -20.41 18.33
CA HIS A 222 14.96 -20.48 19.11
C HIS A 222 14.79 -20.15 20.59
N TYR A 223 13.73 -19.40 20.93
CA TYR A 223 13.40 -19.03 22.30
C TYR A 223 12.21 -19.85 22.82
N ASP A 224 12.52 -20.86 23.63
CA ASP A 224 11.55 -21.71 24.34
C ASP A 224 11.06 -21.03 25.64
N MET A 225 10.00 -21.59 26.24
CA MET A 225 9.40 -21.03 27.47
C MET A 225 10.39 -20.98 28.64
N ASP A 226 11.34 -21.91 28.70
CA ASP A 226 12.36 -21.94 29.75
C ASP A 226 13.29 -20.74 29.62
N LYS A 227 13.83 -20.47 28.42
CA LYS A 227 14.60 -19.26 28.14
C LYS A 227 13.77 -17.99 28.37
N MET A 228 12.49 -17.97 27.99
CA MET A 228 11.63 -16.80 28.23
C MET A 228 11.51 -16.48 29.71
N THR A 229 11.35 -17.51 30.53
CA THR A 229 11.24 -17.34 31.98
C THR A 229 12.55 -16.82 32.57
N GLU A 230 13.70 -17.31 32.10
CA GLU A 230 15.00 -16.78 32.52
C GLU A 230 15.22 -15.33 32.08
N ILE A 231 14.88 -14.99 30.83
CA ILE A 231 14.96 -13.63 30.30
C ILE A 231 14.06 -12.70 31.12
N ALA A 232 12.82 -13.10 31.41
CA ALA A 232 11.87 -12.31 32.20
C ALA A 232 12.37 -12.03 33.62
N LYS A 233 12.95 -13.05 34.29
CA LYS A 233 13.57 -12.88 35.61
C LYS A 233 14.71 -11.87 35.59
N LEU A 234 15.56 -11.93 34.59
CA LEU A 234 16.68 -11.00 34.46
C LEU A 234 16.21 -9.58 34.13
N LEU A 235 15.19 -9.43 33.28
CA LEU A 235 14.57 -8.15 32.95
C LEU A 235 13.90 -7.51 34.16
N ALA A 236 13.18 -8.26 34.99
CA ALA A 236 12.50 -7.74 36.17
C ALA A 236 13.45 -7.05 37.18
N ILE A 237 14.74 -7.39 37.15
CA ILE A 237 15.76 -6.77 38.00
C ILE A 237 16.27 -5.45 37.40
N ASP A 238 16.17 -5.26 36.09
CA ASP A 238 16.67 -4.06 35.43
C ASP A 238 15.82 -2.82 35.77
N PRO A 239 16.45 -1.64 35.93
CA PRO A 239 15.75 -0.43 36.40
C PRO A 239 14.55 -0.01 35.54
N GLY A 240 14.56 -0.36 34.24
CA GLY A 240 13.47 -0.06 33.31
C GLY A 240 12.21 -0.90 33.52
N TYR A 241 12.31 -2.03 34.21
CA TYR A 241 11.23 -3.00 34.45
C TYR A 241 10.93 -3.20 35.94
N LYS A 242 11.53 -2.36 36.80
CA LYS A 242 11.59 -2.56 38.26
C LYS A 242 10.23 -2.67 38.96
N ASP A 243 9.16 -2.19 38.34
CA ASP A 243 7.78 -2.23 38.86
C ASP A 243 6.85 -3.19 38.09
N THR A 244 7.38 -3.95 37.11
CA THR A 244 6.60 -4.89 36.31
C THR A 244 6.61 -6.30 36.91
N VAL A 245 5.45 -6.94 36.91
CA VAL A 245 5.30 -8.34 37.34
C VAL A 245 5.94 -9.24 36.29
N GLU A 246 6.78 -10.20 36.72
CA GLU A 246 7.47 -11.16 35.83
C GLU A 246 6.52 -11.82 34.84
N GLN A 247 5.30 -12.17 35.27
CA GLN A 247 4.28 -12.75 34.42
C GLN A 247 3.91 -11.85 33.23
N TYR A 248 3.79 -10.53 33.43
CA TYR A 248 3.49 -9.61 32.33
C TYR A 248 4.64 -9.52 31.33
N ILE A 249 5.88 -9.62 31.80
CA ILE A 249 7.06 -9.68 30.92
C ILE A 249 7.00 -10.96 30.07
N ILE A 250 6.69 -12.11 30.68
CA ILE A 250 6.53 -13.39 29.94
C ILE A 250 5.40 -13.31 28.92
N ASP A 251 4.27 -12.70 29.30
CA ASP A 251 3.13 -12.53 28.41
C ASP A 251 3.49 -11.64 27.22
N ASP A 252 4.19 -10.52 27.43
CA ASP A 252 4.66 -9.62 26.38
C ASP A 252 5.64 -10.35 25.43
N LEU A 253 6.61 -11.04 26.02
CA LEU A 253 7.61 -11.85 25.33
C LEU A 253 6.99 -12.98 24.49
N THR A 254 5.81 -13.48 24.87
CA THR A 254 5.11 -14.56 24.15
C THR A 254 4.62 -14.10 22.77
N TRP A 255 4.35 -12.80 22.60
CA TRP A 255 3.91 -12.22 21.33
C TRP A 255 5.06 -11.80 20.42
N MET A 256 6.30 -11.86 20.90
CA MET A 256 7.48 -11.44 20.15
C MET A 256 8.04 -12.59 19.30
N SER A 257 8.59 -12.21 18.15
CA SER A 257 9.36 -13.09 17.28
C SER A 257 10.77 -13.33 17.82
N ASP A 258 11.47 -14.35 17.29
CA ASP A 258 12.86 -14.61 17.67
C ASP A 258 13.76 -13.40 17.41
N PHE A 259 13.54 -12.66 16.31
CA PHE A 259 14.33 -11.47 16.01
C PHE A 259 14.10 -10.32 17.01
N GLU A 260 12.86 -10.13 17.45
CA GLU A 260 12.53 -9.09 18.44
C GLU A 260 13.13 -9.42 19.81
N ILE A 261 13.06 -10.68 20.24
CA ILE A 261 13.68 -11.14 21.49
C ILE A 261 15.20 -11.00 21.38
N HIS A 262 15.80 -11.39 20.25
CA HIS A 262 17.22 -11.20 20.00
C HIS A 262 17.64 -9.72 20.12
N THR A 263 16.85 -8.81 19.55
CA THR A 263 17.11 -7.37 19.61
C THR A 263 17.00 -6.86 21.05
N LEU A 264 15.97 -7.28 21.78
CA LEU A 264 15.82 -6.98 23.21
C LEU A 264 17.04 -7.45 24.00
N CYS A 265 17.52 -8.67 23.75
CA CYS A 265 18.70 -9.21 24.42
C CYS A 265 19.99 -8.41 24.14
N LYS A 266 20.09 -7.71 23.01
CA LYS A 266 21.22 -6.82 22.69
C LYS A 266 21.18 -5.51 23.48
N ASP A 267 20.00 -5.00 23.79
CA ASP A 267 19.83 -3.73 24.50
C ASP A 267 20.19 -3.84 25.99
N PHE A 268 20.02 -5.03 26.58
CA PHE A 268 20.31 -5.29 28.00
C PHE A 268 21.60 -6.10 28.16
N LYS A 269 22.61 -5.50 28.81
CA LYS A 269 23.92 -6.16 29.04
C LYS A 269 23.79 -7.55 29.68
N ARG A 270 22.85 -7.72 30.59
CA ARG A 270 22.60 -8.99 31.30
C ARG A 270 22.05 -10.08 30.40
N LEU A 271 21.40 -9.72 29.29
CA LEU A 271 20.79 -10.66 28.34
C LEU A 271 21.71 -10.98 27.15
N SER A 272 22.90 -10.39 27.08
CA SER A 272 23.83 -10.56 25.95
C SER A 272 24.18 -12.02 25.61
N HIS A 273 24.11 -12.93 26.57
CA HIS A 273 24.36 -14.36 26.34
C HIS A 273 23.19 -15.11 25.68
N PHE A 274 21.99 -14.52 25.66
CA PHE A 274 20.82 -15.05 24.96
C PHE A 274 20.72 -14.57 23.52
N THR A 275 21.66 -13.76 23.01
CA THR A 275 21.62 -13.28 21.63
C THR A 275 21.90 -14.39 20.64
N LEU A 276 21.05 -14.52 19.63
CA LEU A 276 21.30 -15.41 18.48
C LEU A 276 22.56 -15.05 17.68
N PRO A 277 23.28 -16.04 17.10
CA PRO A 277 24.42 -15.80 16.23
C PRO A 277 24.01 -15.18 14.89
N ASP A 278 24.88 -14.35 14.32
CA ASP A 278 24.66 -13.67 13.04
C ASP A 278 24.40 -14.65 11.89
N SER A 279 24.92 -15.89 11.95
CA SER A 279 24.66 -16.91 10.94
C SER A 279 23.18 -17.22 10.75
N LEU A 280 22.36 -17.16 11.81
CA LEU A 280 20.92 -17.38 11.73
C LEU A 280 20.18 -16.20 11.10
N ILE A 281 20.73 -14.99 11.19
CA ILE A 281 20.19 -13.79 10.52
C ILE A 281 20.44 -13.86 9.02
N LEU A 282 21.51 -14.54 8.59
CA LEU A 282 21.83 -14.77 7.19
C LEU A 282 21.10 -15.99 6.61
N ASP A 283 20.53 -16.85 7.44
CA ASP A 283 19.97 -18.15 7.05
C ASP A 283 18.51 -18.07 6.60
N SER A 284 18.31 -17.51 5.40
CA SER A 284 17.05 -17.62 4.67
C SER A 284 17.28 -17.67 3.17
N GLY A 285 16.35 -18.28 2.43
CA GLY A 285 16.44 -18.38 0.97
C GLY A 285 16.64 -17.01 0.30
N LYS A 286 15.88 -16.01 0.73
CA LYS A 286 15.94 -14.63 0.19
C LYS A 286 17.26 -13.93 0.53
N PHE A 287 17.88 -14.25 1.67
CA PHE A 287 19.16 -13.65 2.06
C PHE A 287 20.34 -14.29 1.32
N ILE A 288 20.26 -15.60 1.06
CA ILE A 288 21.18 -16.28 0.14
C ILE A 288 21.10 -15.63 -1.27
N GLN A 289 19.90 -15.28 -1.72
CA GLN A 289 19.72 -14.56 -2.98
C GLN A 289 20.30 -13.14 -2.93
N PHE A 290 20.16 -12.42 -1.80
CA PHE A 290 20.83 -11.13 -1.61
C PHE A 290 22.35 -11.24 -1.66
N ASP A 291 22.95 -12.26 -1.03
CA ASP A 291 24.39 -12.50 -1.05
C ASP A 291 24.92 -12.73 -2.47
N LYS A 292 24.09 -13.31 -3.34
CA LYS A 292 24.43 -13.49 -4.76
C LYS A 292 24.30 -12.19 -5.56
N MET A 293 23.22 -11.43 -5.36
CA MET A 293 22.86 -10.31 -6.24
C MET A 293 23.50 -8.97 -5.85
N LEU A 294 23.54 -8.64 -4.57
CA LEU A 294 23.96 -7.30 -4.12
C LEU A 294 25.43 -7.00 -4.45
N PRO A 295 26.39 -7.95 -4.33
CA PRO A 295 27.77 -7.70 -4.73
C PRO A 295 27.89 -7.35 -6.23
N GLU A 296 27.21 -8.10 -7.09
CA GLU A 296 27.21 -7.88 -8.54
C GLU A 296 26.62 -6.50 -8.90
N LEU A 297 25.51 -6.13 -8.25
CA LEU A 297 24.88 -4.83 -8.43
C LEU A 297 25.78 -3.68 -7.97
N LYS A 298 26.51 -3.86 -6.86
CA LYS A 298 27.45 -2.86 -6.35
C LYS A 298 28.66 -2.71 -7.25
N GLU A 299 29.23 -3.81 -7.74
CA GLU A 299 30.37 -3.80 -8.67
C GLU A 299 30.02 -3.06 -9.97
N LYS A 300 28.79 -3.25 -10.47
CA LYS A 300 28.24 -2.54 -11.64
C LYS A 300 27.81 -1.10 -11.36
N GLY A 301 27.94 -0.61 -10.13
CA GLY A 301 27.57 0.76 -9.76
C GLY A 301 26.08 1.06 -9.87
N HIS A 302 25.24 0.06 -9.61
CA HIS A 302 23.79 0.24 -9.46
C HIS A 302 23.47 0.76 -8.06
N ARG A 303 22.33 1.46 -7.93
CA ARG A 303 21.79 1.90 -6.64
C ARG A 303 20.42 1.27 -6.44
N VAL A 304 20.23 0.68 -5.26
CA VAL A 304 19.17 -0.30 -5.05
C VAL A 304 18.14 0.21 -4.04
N LEU A 305 16.86 0.17 -4.42
CA LEU A 305 15.74 0.33 -3.50
C LEU A 305 15.25 -1.05 -3.08
N ILE A 306 15.16 -1.32 -1.78
CA ILE A 306 14.59 -2.59 -1.28
C ILE A 306 13.27 -2.27 -0.59
N PHE A 307 12.18 -2.84 -1.10
CA PHE A 307 10.85 -2.71 -0.53
C PHE A 307 10.45 -3.95 0.24
N SER A 308 9.83 -3.75 1.41
CA SER A 308 9.16 -4.82 2.15
C SER A 308 7.82 -4.37 2.73
N GLN A 309 6.87 -5.31 2.87
CA GLN A 309 5.61 -5.05 3.57
C GLN A 309 5.76 -5.06 5.09
N TYR A 310 6.68 -5.87 5.61
CA TYR A 310 6.90 -6.04 7.03
C TYR A 310 8.03 -5.14 7.50
N VAL A 311 7.73 -4.18 8.38
CA VAL A 311 8.74 -3.27 8.95
C VAL A 311 9.81 -4.05 9.71
N ILE A 312 9.41 -5.10 10.44
CA ILE A 312 10.34 -6.00 11.12
C ILE A 312 11.31 -6.71 10.16
N MET A 313 10.87 -7.01 8.93
CA MET A 313 11.74 -7.60 7.92
C MET A 313 12.81 -6.60 7.49
N LEU A 314 12.49 -5.30 7.41
CA LEU A 314 13.50 -4.27 7.17
C LEU A 314 14.54 -4.24 8.29
N ASN A 315 14.15 -4.42 9.56
CA ASN A 315 15.12 -4.51 10.67
C ASN A 315 16.11 -5.66 10.47
N ILE A 316 15.64 -6.84 10.05
CA ILE A 316 16.51 -7.99 9.75
C ILE A 316 17.45 -7.67 8.58
N VAL A 317 16.93 -7.02 7.53
CA VAL A 317 17.74 -6.58 6.38
C VAL A 317 18.81 -5.57 6.82
N GLU A 318 18.52 -4.64 7.73
CA GLU A 318 19.52 -3.69 8.26
C GLU A 318 20.69 -4.40 8.93
N VAL A 319 20.40 -5.42 9.75
CA VAL A 319 21.46 -6.21 10.39
C VAL A 319 22.28 -6.95 9.33
N TYR A 320 21.64 -7.55 8.33
CA TYR A 320 22.34 -8.17 7.20
C TYR A 320 23.24 -7.18 6.44
N LEU A 321 22.75 -5.99 6.13
CA LEU A 321 23.53 -4.96 5.42
C LEU A 321 24.71 -4.48 6.27
N THR A 322 24.53 -4.40 7.58
CA THR A 322 25.60 -4.07 8.53
C THR A 322 26.67 -5.16 8.56
N ILE A 323 26.27 -6.44 8.64
CA ILE A 323 27.19 -7.59 8.60
C ILE A 323 28.00 -7.60 7.28
N ARG A 324 27.36 -7.25 6.16
CA ARG A 324 27.99 -7.20 4.83
C ARG A 324 28.72 -5.88 4.54
N GLY A 325 28.68 -4.90 5.46
CA GLY A 325 29.39 -3.62 5.31
C GLY A 325 28.84 -2.71 4.21
N TYR A 326 27.53 -2.78 3.93
CA TYR A 326 26.87 -1.86 3.00
C TYR A 326 26.36 -0.63 3.74
N LYS A 327 26.63 0.57 3.21
CA LYS A 327 25.97 1.79 3.65
C LYS A 327 24.56 1.84 3.07
N PHE A 328 23.59 2.11 3.93
CA PHE A 328 22.18 2.19 3.57
C PHE A 328 21.47 3.31 4.30
N MET A 329 20.28 3.66 3.81
CA MET A 329 19.31 4.48 4.51
C MET A 329 17.97 3.78 4.62
N ARG A 330 17.10 4.27 5.49
CA ARG A 330 15.78 3.70 5.73
C ARG A 330 14.70 4.76 5.83
N LEU A 331 13.54 4.47 5.22
CA LEU A 331 12.31 5.24 5.37
C LEU A 331 11.12 4.30 5.53
N ASP A 332 10.44 4.39 6.67
CA ASP A 332 9.22 3.64 6.93
C ASP A 332 8.11 4.50 7.58
N GLY A 333 7.06 3.85 8.06
CA GLY A 333 5.92 4.52 8.68
C GLY A 333 6.26 5.28 9.97
N SER A 334 7.33 4.88 10.67
CA SER A 334 7.80 5.53 11.91
C SER A 334 8.63 6.78 11.64
N THR A 335 9.22 6.91 10.44
CA THR A 335 10.01 8.08 10.05
C THR A 335 9.14 9.33 10.01
N ALA A 336 9.49 10.33 10.84
CA ALA A 336 8.78 11.61 10.93
C ALA A 336 8.75 12.32 9.57
N VAL A 337 7.61 12.92 9.22
CA VAL A 337 7.40 13.54 7.90
C VAL A 337 8.42 14.66 7.61
N SER A 338 8.85 15.40 8.64
CA SER A 338 9.78 16.51 8.52
C SER A 338 11.15 16.11 7.97
N ILE A 339 11.65 14.92 8.31
CA ILE A 339 13.00 14.45 7.93
C ILE A 339 13.00 13.61 6.64
N ARG A 340 11.82 13.24 6.13
CA ARG A 340 11.74 12.35 4.95
C ARG A 340 12.40 12.96 3.72
N GLN A 341 12.23 14.26 3.53
CA GLN A 341 12.84 14.95 2.39
C GLN A 341 14.36 15.02 2.53
N ASP A 342 14.86 15.22 3.74
CA ASP A 342 16.29 15.28 4.02
C ASP A 342 16.96 13.94 3.69
N LEU A 343 16.36 12.82 4.09
CA LEU A 343 16.85 11.47 3.75
C LEU A 343 16.89 11.23 2.23
N ILE A 344 15.90 11.73 1.49
CA ILE A 344 15.85 11.59 0.02
C ILE A 344 16.94 12.44 -0.63
N ASN A 345 17.14 13.67 -0.13
CA ASN A 345 18.18 14.56 -0.63
C ASN A 345 19.56 13.96 -0.34
N GLU A 346 19.81 13.50 0.88
CA GLU A 346 21.05 12.82 1.27
C GLU A 346 21.32 11.61 0.37
N PHE A 347 20.28 10.83 0.02
CA PHE A 347 20.47 9.68 -0.86
C PHE A 347 20.83 10.15 -2.26
N THR A 348 20.21 11.22 -2.73
CA THR A 348 20.47 11.75 -4.06
C THR A 348 21.87 12.34 -4.19
N GLU A 349 22.36 13.00 -3.14
CA GLU A 349 23.64 13.72 -3.12
C GLU A 349 24.82 12.80 -2.76
N ASP A 350 24.68 11.95 -1.73
CA ASP A 350 25.75 11.03 -1.30
C ASP A 350 25.66 9.67 -2.01
N SER A 351 26.52 9.52 -3.02
CA SER A 351 26.70 8.26 -3.76
C SER A 351 27.28 7.11 -2.93
N SER A 352 27.77 7.35 -1.70
CA SER A 352 28.29 6.32 -0.81
C SER A 352 27.18 5.40 -0.28
N TYR A 353 25.93 5.87 -0.24
CA TYR A 353 24.77 5.04 0.07
C TYR A 353 24.38 4.16 -1.12
N PHE A 354 24.59 2.86 -0.95
CA PHE A 354 24.30 1.85 -1.97
C PHE A 354 22.82 1.46 -1.99
N ILE A 355 22.21 1.33 -0.80
CA ILE A 355 20.85 0.80 -0.63
C ILE A 355 19.96 1.81 0.10
N PHE A 356 18.68 1.86 -0.30
CA PHE A 356 17.65 2.59 0.42
C PHE A 356 16.48 1.65 0.74
N LEU A 357 16.24 1.42 2.04
CA LEU A 357 15.20 0.54 2.57
C LEU A 357 13.89 1.30 2.69
N LEU A 358 12.82 0.73 2.14
CA LEU A 358 11.49 1.32 2.11
C LEU A 358 10.45 0.32 2.57
N SER A 359 9.56 0.72 3.47
CA SER A 359 8.29 -0.01 3.59
C SER A 359 7.41 0.32 2.39
N THR A 360 6.74 -0.67 1.80
CA THR A 360 5.92 -0.44 0.59
C THR A 360 4.86 0.65 0.80
N ARG A 361 4.28 0.73 2.01
CA ARG A 361 3.30 1.76 2.37
C ARG A 361 3.91 3.16 2.51
N ALA A 362 5.10 3.28 3.12
CA ALA A 362 5.74 4.60 3.27
C ALA A 362 6.35 5.08 1.95
N GLY A 363 6.91 4.17 1.16
CA GLY A 363 7.40 4.44 -0.18
C GLY A 363 6.30 4.73 -1.20
N GLY A 364 5.06 4.31 -0.92
CA GLY A 364 3.87 4.64 -1.71
C GLY A 364 3.45 6.13 -1.66
N LEU A 365 4.07 6.97 -0.82
CA LEU A 365 3.61 8.34 -0.54
C LEU A 365 4.24 9.44 -1.42
N GLY A 366 4.25 9.29 -2.75
CA GLY A 366 4.56 10.41 -3.64
C GLY A 366 6.04 10.78 -3.82
N ILE A 367 6.98 10.10 -3.15
CA ILE A 367 8.41 10.44 -3.14
C ILE A 367 9.09 10.23 -4.51
N ASN A 368 10.22 10.93 -4.75
CA ASN A 368 11.01 10.85 -5.97
C ASN A 368 12.40 10.29 -5.67
N LEU A 369 12.74 9.13 -6.25
CA LEU A 369 13.98 8.39 -5.99
C LEU A 369 14.68 8.03 -7.32
N THR A 370 14.80 9.02 -8.22
CA THR A 370 15.41 8.84 -9.56
C THR A 370 16.91 8.58 -9.52
N SER A 371 17.56 8.76 -8.37
CA SER A 371 18.97 8.43 -8.16
C SER A 371 19.23 6.92 -8.07
N ALA A 372 18.18 6.11 -7.84
CA ALA A 372 18.24 4.65 -7.93
C ALA A 372 17.77 4.15 -9.29
N ASP A 373 18.36 3.04 -9.74
CA ASP A 373 18.03 2.39 -11.01
C ASP A 373 17.62 0.92 -10.84
N THR A 374 17.77 0.36 -9.65
CA THR A 374 17.36 -1.02 -9.35
C THR A 374 16.35 -1.05 -8.20
N VAL A 375 15.28 -1.83 -8.37
CA VAL A 375 14.27 -2.07 -7.34
C VAL A 375 14.23 -3.55 -7.00
N ILE A 376 14.26 -3.89 -5.72
CA ILE A 376 14.00 -5.23 -5.22
C ILE A 376 12.73 -5.20 -4.38
N ILE A 377 11.70 -5.94 -4.81
CA ILE A 377 10.52 -6.22 -4.00
C ILE A 377 10.80 -7.52 -3.25
N HIS A 378 11.14 -7.41 -1.97
CA HIS A 378 11.50 -8.55 -1.13
C HIS A 378 10.30 -9.47 -0.88
N ASP A 379 9.13 -8.89 -0.67
CA ASP A 379 7.87 -9.61 -0.45
C ASP A 379 6.70 -8.88 -1.10
N ILE A 380 5.88 -9.65 -1.81
CA ILE A 380 4.80 -9.15 -2.67
C ILE A 380 3.57 -8.74 -1.87
N ASP A 381 2.89 -7.70 -2.32
CA ASP A 381 1.57 -7.30 -1.79
C ASP A 381 0.45 -8.14 -2.40
N PHE A 382 -0.66 -8.32 -1.68
CA PHE A 382 -1.91 -8.86 -2.25
C PHE A 382 -2.53 -7.94 -3.31
N ASN A 383 -2.17 -6.66 -3.26
CA ASN A 383 -2.56 -5.64 -4.21
C ASN A 383 -1.37 -5.27 -5.11
N PRO A 384 -1.33 -5.74 -6.37
CA PRO A 384 -0.18 -5.51 -7.27
C PRO A 384 0.05 -4.02 -7.59
N TYR A 385 -0.95 -3.16 -7.36
CA TYR A 385 -0.79 -1.72 -7.57
C TYR A 385 0.10 -1.06 -6.53
N ASN A 386 0.15 -1.56 -5.30
CA ASN A 386 1.05 -1.04 -4.28
C ASN A 386 2.51 -1.25 -4.71
N ASP A 387 2.81 -2.44 -5.24
CA ASP A 387 4.13 -2.77 -5.78
C ASP A 387 4.47 -1.92 -7.02
N LYS A 388 3.54 -1.78 -7.97
CA LYS A 388 3.73 -0.89 -9.14
C LYS A 388 3.98 0.55 -8.74
N GLN A 389 3.26 1.07 -7.72
CA GLN A 389 3.48 2.42 -7.22
C GLN A 389 4.87 2.57 -6.59
N ALA A 390 5.38 1.54 -5.91
CA ALA A 390 6.72 1.51 -5.35
C ALA A 390 7.79 1.54 -6.47
N GLU A 391 7.64 0.72 -7.51
CA GLU A 391 8.53 0.73 -8.69
C GLU A 391 8.57 2.10 -9.38
N ASP A 392 7.41 2.73 -9.51
CA ASP A 392 7.24 4.02 -10.17
C ASP A 392 7.91 5.20 -9.42
N ARG A 393 8.45 4.97 -8.21
CA ARG A 393 9.23 5.97 -7.46
C ARG A 393 10.60 6.23 -8.06
N CYS A 394 11.20 5.24 -8.71
CA CYS A 394 12.46 5.39 -9.43
C CYS A 394 12.25 5.47 -10.96
N HIS A 395 11.20 4.82 -11.49
CA HIS A 395 10.84 4.89 -12.92
C HIS A 395 9.92 6.09 -13.17
N ARG A 396 10.49 7.30 -13.07
CA ARG A 396 9.77 8.57 -13.17
C ARG A 396 10.55 9.61 -13.97
N MET A 397 9.91 10.74 -14.25
CA MET A 397 10.58 11.88 -14.87
C MET A 397 11.81 12.29 -14.07
N GLY A 398 12.94 12.46 -14.77
CA GLY A 398 14.25 12.67 -14.18
C GLY A 398 15.12 11.41 -14.09
N GLN A 399 14.56 10.23 -14.36
CA GLN A 399 15.34 9.00 -14.51
C GLN A 399 16.11 9.00 -15.83
N SER A 400 17.41 8.74 -15.76
CA SER A 400 18.31 8.68 -16.93
C SER A 400 18.82 7.27 -17.22
N ARG A 401 18.77 6.35 -16.25
CA ARG A 401 19.25 4.97 -16.37
C ARG A 401 18.08 4.00 -16.57
N PRO A 402 18.27 2.92 -17.35
CA PRO A 402 17.30 1.82 -17.41
C PRO A 402 16.99 1.28 -16.02
N VAL A 403 15.70 1.09 -15.72
CA VAL A 403 15.25 0.63 -14.41
C VAL A 403 15.02 -0.87 -14.44
N THR A 404 15.63 -1.60 -13.51
CA THR A 404 15.40 -3.05 -13.37
C THR A 404 14.67 -3.34 -12.07
N VAL A 405 13.57 -4.09 -12.15
CA VAL A 405 12.77 -4.53 -11.01
C VAL A 405 12.99 -6.03 -10.82
N TYR A 406 13.40 -6.42 -9.62
CA TYR A 406 13.51 -7.81 -9.18
C TYR A 406 12.44 -8.10 -8.13
N ARG A 407 11.62 -9.11 -8.37
CA ARG A 407 10.59 -9.55 -7.43
C ARG A 407 10.92 -10.91 -6.89
N PHE A 408 11.16 -10.99 -5.59
CA PHE A 408 11.46 -12.27 -4.94
C PHE A 408 10.16 -13.00 -4.60
N VAL A 409 10.13 -14.29 -4.93
CA VAL A 409 9.01 -15.18 -4.65
C VAL A 409 9.58 -16.50 -4.14
N SER A 410 9.27 -16.86 -2.90
CA SER A 410 9.75 -18.11 -2.31
C SER A 410 9.07 -19.32 -2.95
N GLN A 411 9.85 -20.26 -3.46
CA GLN A 411 9.37 -21.47 -4.15
C GLN A 411 8.63 -22.42 -3.21
N GLY A 412 7.53 -23.00 -3.68
CA GLY A 412 6.75 -23.96 -2.90
C GLY A 412 6.03 -23.32 -1.70
N THR A 413 5.81 -22.00 -1.74
CA THR A 413 5.16 -21.25 -0.66
C THR A 413 3.89 -20.56 -1.11
N ILE A 414 3.19 -19.95 -0.15
CA ILE A 414 1.99 -19.15 -0.40
C ILE A 414 2.23 -17.97 -1.34
N GLU A 415 3.49 -17.50 -1.48
CA GLU A 415 3.83 -16.38 -2.36
C GLU A 415 3.60 -16.71 -3.85
N GLU A 416 3.70 -17.97 -4.27
CA GLU A 416 3.44 -18.36 -5.67
C GLU A 416 1.96 -18.17 -6.03
N GLY A 417 1.05 -18.62 -5.16
CA GLY A 417 -0.39 -18.38 -5.34
C GLY A 417 -0.76 -16.89 -5.27
N MET A 418 -0.08 -16.12 -4.41
CA MET A 418 -0.24 -14.66 -4.38
C MET A 418 0.21 -13.99 -5.69
N LEU A 419 1.32 -14.46 -6.27
CA LEU A 419 1.83 -13.97 -7.55
C LEU A 419 0.84 -14.27 -8.69
N GLU A 420 0.28 -15.47 -8.74
CA GLU A 420 -0.72 -15.86 -9.73
C GLU A 420 -1.97 -14.98 -9.64
N MET A 421 -2.53 -14.82 -8.44
CA MET A 421 -3.66 -13.92 -8.20
C MET A 421 -3.33 -12.47 -8.63
N ASN A 422 -2.11 -12.00 -8.38
CA ASN A 422 -1.68 -10.68 -8.83
C ASN A 422 -1.63 -10.57 -10.36
N LYS A 423 -1.11 -11.60 -11.06
CA LYS A 423 -1.08 -11.65 -12.52
C LYS A 423 -2.49 -11.61 -13.12
N GLU A 424 -3.43 -12.37 -12.54
CA GLU A 424 -4.84 -12.37 -12.95
C GLU A 424 -5.48 -10.99 -12.77
N LYS A 425 -5.30 -10.37 -11.61
CA LYS A 425 -5.82 -9.01 -11.35
C LYS A 425 -5.30 -7.99 -12.37
N LEU A 426 -4.03 -8.09 -12.75
CA LEU A 426 -3.42 -7.21 -13.76
C LEU A 426 -3.88 -7.53 -15.18
N LYS A 427 -4.14 -8.81 -15.50
CA LYS A 427 -4.63 -9.23 -16.81
C LYS A 427 -6.06 -8.72 -17.04
N LEU A 428 -6.94 -8.93 -16.07
CA LEU A 428 -8.31 -8.41 -16.11
C LEU A 428 -8.33 -6.90 -16.31
N GLU A 429 -7.48 -6.15 -15.62
CA GLU A 429 -7.36 -4.70 -15.79
C GLU A 429 -6.94 -4.29 -17.21
N ARG A 430 -5.95 -4.99 -17.79
CA ARG A 430 -5.48 -4.71 -19.15
C ARG A 430 -6.59 -4.92 -20.16
N GLU A 431 -7.25 -6.07 -20.15
CA GLU A 431 -8.40 -6.37 -21.03
C GLU A 431 -9.49 -5.32 -20.90
N ILE A 432 -9.75 -4.87 -19.67
CA ILE A 432 -10.71 -3.81 -19.36
C ILE A 432 -10.32 -2.45 -19.95
N THR A 433 -9.02 -2.18 -20.11
CA THR A 433 -8.47 -0.86 -20.51
C THR A 433 -8.12 -0.82 -22.00
N THR A 434 -7.77 -1.95 -22.63
CA THR A 434 -7.24 -1.98 -24.02
C THR A 434 -8.30 -1.99 -25.12
N ASP A 435 -9.60 -2.10 -24.82
CA ASP A 435 -10.69 -1.95 -25.79
C ASP A 435 -10.91 -0.48 -26.25
N GLU A 436 -9.83 0.30 -26.32
CA GLU A 436 -9.84 1.72 -26.66
C GLU A 436 -9.84 2.01 -28.17
N THR A 437 -9.96 1.02 -29.06
CA THR A 437 -9.93 1.24 -30.52
C THR A 437 -11.27 1.47 -31.21
N ASP A 438 -12.42 1.43 -30.52
CA ASP A 438 -13.70 1.81 -31.15
C ASP A 438 -14.34 3.03 -30.49
N ASN A 439 -14.46 4.10 -31.30
CA ASN A 439 -15.20 5.31 -30.99
C ASN A 439 -16.68 4.98 -30.72
N PRO A 440 -17.22 5.20 -29.50
CA PRO A 440 -18.65 4.99 -29.30
C PRO A 440 -19.42 6.28 -29.60
N ASP A 441 -20.44 6.15 -30.45
CA ASP A 441 -21.40 7.18 -30.84
C ASP A 441 -21.91 7.99 -29.64
N THR A 442 -21.58 9.29 -29.62
CA THR A 442 -21.99 10.26 -28.59
C THR A 442 -23.51 10.31 -28.40
N LYS A 443 -24.28 9.90 -29.42
CA LYS A 443 -25.75 9.83 -29.39
C LYS A 443 -26.30 8.69 -28.51
N SER A 444 -25.56 7.58 -28.33
CA SER A 444 -26.04 6.46 -27.50
C SER A 444 -25.89 6.77 -26.01
N VAL A 445 -24.78 7.41 -25.63
CA VAL A 445 -24.48 7.83 -24.24
C VAL A 445 -25.51 8.86 -23.75
N VAL A 446 -25.93 9.79 -24.61
CA VAL A 446 -26.96 10.79 -24.27
C VAL A 446 -28.33 10.16 -24.06
N ARG A 447 -28.74 9.20 -24.90
CA ARG A 447 -30.01 8.47 -24.74
C ARG A 447 -30.04 7.61 -23.47
N LEU A 448 -28.92 6.97 -23.13
CA LEU A 448 -28.79 6.15 -21.93
C LEU A 448 -28.79 6.98 -20.64
N LEU A 449 -28.09 8.13 -20.64
CA LEU A 449 -28.12 9.06 -19.50
C LEU A 449 -29.51 9.66 -19.30
N SER A 450 -30.28 9.95 -20.35
CA SER A 450 -31.68 10.40 -20.18
C SER A 450 -32.60 9.32 -19.61
N SER A 451 -32.37 8.05 -19.98
CA SER A 451 -33.15 6.90 -19.52
C SER A 451 -32.85 6.52 -18.06
N ALA A 452 -31.57 6.46 -17.67
CA ALA A 452 -31.16 6.14 -16.30
C ALA A 452 -31.28 7.35 -15.35
N LEU A 453 -31.04 8.56 -15.88
CA LEU A 453 -31.15 9.90 -15.28
C LEU A 453 -32.59 10.35 -14.95
N GLY A 454 -33.56 10.07 -15.82
CA GLY A 454 -34.84 10.78 -15.84
C GLY A 454 -34.67 12.28 -16.18
N ILE A 455 -33.53 12.66 -16.78
CA ILE A 455 -33.18 14.04 -17.11
C ILE A 455 -33.41 14.27 -18.61
N ASP A 456 -33.94 15.43 -18.94
CA ASP A 456 -34.25 15.83 -20.31
C ASP A 456 -33.00 15.87 -21.21
N SER A 457 -33.17 15.41 -22.46
CA SER A 457 -32.07 15.13 -23.41
C SER A 457 -31.18 16.34 -23.73
N SER A 458 -31.75 17.54 -23.60
CA SER A 458 -31.06 18.83 -23.74
C SER A 458 -30.04 19.10 -22.64
N LYS A 459 -30.34 18.75 -21.37
CA LYS A 459 -29.41 18.88 -20.23
C LYS A 459 -28.31 17.82 -20.26
N ALA A 460 -28.62 16.60 -20.73
CA ALA A 460 -27.64 15.54 -20.90
C ALA A 460 -26.57 15.90 -21.96
N ASN A 461 -26.97 16.56 -23.06
CA ASN A 461 -26.03 17.04 -24.08
C ASN A 461 -25.04 18.11 -23.57
N ILE A 462 -25.48 18.96 -22.64
CA ILE A 462 -24.63 20.01 -22.04
C ILE A 462 -23.55 19.41 -21.13
N LEU A 463 -23.82 18.26 -20.51
CA LEU A 463 -22.88 17.54 -19.63
C LEU A 463 -21.78 16.79 -20.41
N VAL A 464 -22.06 16.37 -21.64
CA VAL A 464 -21.16 15.52 -22.45
C VAL A 464 -20.34 16.34 -23.47
N SER A 465 -20.76 17.56 -23.79
CA SER A 465 -20.07 18.40 -24.79
C SER A 465 -18.91 19.20 -24.17
N PRO A 466 -17.66 19.10 -24.67
CA PRO A 466 -16.59 19.98 -24.22
C PRO A 466 -16.91 21.43 -24.64
N LYS A 467 -16.91 22.36 -23.69
CA LYS A 467 -17.09 23.79 -23.98
C LYS A 467 -15.94 24.25 -24.91
N LYS A 468 -16.26 24.51 -26.18
CA LYS A 468 -15.43 25.38 -27.02
C LYS A 468 -15.39 26.76 -26.35
N LYS A 469 -14.21 27.19 -25.92
CA LYS A 469 -14.01 28.57 -25.46
C LYS A 469 -14.22 29.53 -26.65
N PRO A 470 -14.78 30.73 -26.43
CA PRO A 470 -14.76 31.80 -27.42
C PRO A 470 -13.32 32.23 -27.74
#